data_AF-A0A382VWE6-F1
#
_entry.id   AF-A0A382VWE6-F1
#
_cell.length_a   1.000
_cell.length_b   1.000
_cell.length_c   1.000
_cell.angle_alpha   90.00
_cell.angle_beta   90.00
_cell.angle_gamma   90.00
#
_symmetry.space_group_name_H-M   'P 1'
#
loop_
_entity.id
_entity.type
_entity.pdbx_description
1 polymer ?
#
loop_
_entity_poly.entity_id
_entity_poly.type
_entity_poly.pdbx_seq_one_letter_code
_entity_poly.pdbx_strand_id
1 'polypeptide(L)'
;MKLFGILFFLIGFFYPSIHAHAVSNDKIREDIKQLEQRIKKLESGRKNSQLNNISTATGLSRSFNPAISLNGLLLGTYNSEGNDNSSQSNKTGLSVQEMELQLAGNVDTWFRVATTFSMEGTSQFGMEELVGSGLITNNLSLQVGKFFVPIGKHNQLHTHSQPFVATPVSNEMVLGEDGLKEIGFGASYL
;
A
#
# COMPACT_ATOMS: atom_id res chain seq x y z
N MET A 1 73.59 -26.99 50.80
CA MET A 1 72.38 -27.80 51.09
C MET A 1 71.86 -28.24 49.71
N LYS A 2 72.24 -29.39 49.13
CA LYS A 2 71.78 -30.79 49.37
C LYS A 2 70.25 -30.81 49.62
N LEU A 3 69.36 -31.42 48.82
CA LEU A 3 69.26 -32.81 48.32
C LEU A 3 68.21 -32.90 47.15
N PHE A 4 68.47 -33.69 46.09
CA PHE A 4 67.75 -34.94 45.63
C PHE A 4 66.22 -34.83 45.42
N GLY A 5 65.56 -35.32 44.35
CA GLY A 5 65.91 -36.34 43.35
C GLY A 5 64.79 -37.41 43.28
N ILE A 6 64.20 -37.62 42.08
CA ILE A 6 63.61 -38.88 41.56
C ILE A 6 62.31 -39.40 42.22
N LEU A 7 61.22 -39.57 41.43
CA LEU A 7 60.60 -40.90 41.20
C LEU A 7 59.52 -40.85 40.10
N PHE A 8 59.82 -41.53 39.00
CA PHE A 8 58.91 -41.96 37.96
C PHE A 8 58.57 -43.43 38.29
N PHE A 9 57.33 -43.80 38.66
CA PHE A 9 56.83 -45.18 38.49
C PHE A 9 55.34 -45.36 38.86
N LEU A 10 54.63 -46.06 37.96
CA LEU A 10 53.50 -46.97 38.18
C LEU A 10 52.25 -46.49 38.93
N ILE A 11 51.21 -46.11 38.16
CA ILE A 11 49.85 -46.66 38.36
C ILE A 11 49.30 -47.03 36.98
N GLY A 12 49.38 -48.32 36.67
CA GLY A 12 48.60 -48.94 35.61
C GLY A 12 47.19 -49.26 36.08
N PHE A 13 46.37 -49.63 35.09
CA PHE A 13 45.04 -50.23 35.19
C PHE A 13 43.91 -49.31 35.67
N PHE A 14 43.15 -48.78 34.72
CA PHE A 14 41.72 -49.11 34.55
C PHE A 14 41.24 -48.56 33.20
N TYR A 15 41.14 -49.45 32.20
CA TYR A 15 40.24 -49.22 31.06
C TYR A 15 38.80 -49.32 31.57
N PRO A 16 37.87 -48.56 30.97
CA PRO A 16 36.86 -49.29 30.21
C PRO A 16 36.90 -48.88 28.76
N SER A 17 36.91 -49.91 27.93
CA SER A 17 36.90 -49.89 26.47
C SER A 17 35.71 -49.10 25.95
N ILE A 18 35.98 -47.89 25.44
CA ILE A 18 35.04 -47.20 24.56
C ILE A 18 34.97 -48.03 23.28
N HIS A 19 33.88 -48.77 23.10
CA HIS A 19 33.53 -49.36 21.81
C HIS A 19 33.22 -48.19 20.85
N ALA A 20 34.24 -47.72 20.15
CA ALA A 20 34.04 -46.92 18.96
C ALA A 20 33.40 -47.84 17.92
N HIS A 21 32.08 -47.74 17.77
CA HIS A 21 31.43 -48.20 16.54
C HIS A 21 32.09 -47.44 15.40
N ALA A 22 32.90 -48.13 14.60
CA ALA A 22 33.51 -47.59 13.40
C ALA A 22 32.40 -47.32 12.37
N VAL A 23 31.72 -46.19 12.52
CA VAL A 23 30.87 -45.62 11.48
C VAL A 23 31.81 -45.21 10.36
N SER A 24 31.56 -45.70 9.13
CA SER A 24 32.46 -45.46 8.02
C SER A 24 32.60 -43.95 7.76
N ASN A 25 33.84 -43.48 7.61
CA ASN A 25 34.13 -42.07 7.31
C ASN A 25 33.45 -41.61 6.02
N ASP A 26 33.16 -42.53 5.09
CA ASP A 26 32.44 -42.23 3.86
C ASP A 26 30.97 -41.90 4.11
N LYS A 27 30.29 -42.62 5.01
CA LYS A 27 28.91 -42.30 5.40
C LYS A 27 28.82 -40.92 6.04
N ILE A 28 29.78 -40.57 6.90
CA ILE A 28 29.85 -39.24 7.52
C ILE A 28 30.05 -38.15 6.46
N ARG A 29 30.90 -38.40 5.45
CA ARG A 29 31.14 -37.46 4.35
C ARG A 29 29.91 -37.28 3.46
N GLU A 30 29.16 -38.35 3.21
CA GLU A 30 27.89 -38.29 2.47
C GLU A 30 26.83 -37.50 3.24
N ASP A 31 26.68 -37.75 4.53
CA ASP A 31 25.73 -37.06 5.40
C ASP A 31 26.05 -35.54 5.46
N ILE A 32 27.33 -35.17 5.57
CA ILE A 32 27.77 -33.76 5.55
C ILE A 32 27.42 -33.10 4.21
N LYS A 33 27.71 -33.77 3.08
CA LYS A 33 27.37 -33.24 1.76
C LYS A 33 25.85 -33.05 1.57
N GLN A 34 25.05 -33.98 2.08
CA GLN A 34 23.59 -33.85 2.02
C GLN A 34 23.08 -32.69 2.89
N LEU A 35 23.68 -32.49 4.07
CA LEU A 35 23.35 -31.37 4.96
C LEU A 35 23.70 -30.03 4.29
N GLU A 36 24.87 -29.90 3.68
CA GLU A 36 25.27 -28.70 2.94
C GLU A 36 24.30 -28.38 1.78
N GLN A 37 23.90 -29.40 1.01
CA GLN A 37 22.92 -29.23 -0.05
C GLN A 37 21.55 -28.81 0.48
N ARG A 38 21.12 -29.37 1.61
CA ARG A 38 19.85 -29.02 2.26
C ARG A 38 19.90 -27.60 2.81
N ILE A 39 21.01 -27.19 3.44
CA ILE A 39 21.23 -25.82 3.91
C ILE A 39 21.19 -24.85 2.72
N LYS A 40 21.92 -25.12 1.63
CA LYS A 40 21.90 -24.26 0.44
C LYS A 40 20.51 -24.14 -0.19
N LYS A 41 19.73 -25.24 -0.22
CA LYS A 41 18.34 -25.24 -0.67
C LYS A 41 17.44 -24.43 0.26
N LEU A 42 17.63 -24.56 1.58
CA LEU A 42 16.89 -23.80 2.59
C LEU A 42 17.25 -22.31 2.56
N GLU A 43 18.51 -21.94 2.33
CA GLU A 43 18.97 -20.55 2.21
C GLU A 43 18.44 -19.89 0.93
N SER A 44 18.46 -20.61 -0.20
CA SER A 44 17.85 -20.15 -1.46
C SER A 44 16.33 -20.00 -1.34
N GLY A 45 15.68 -20.98 -0.71
CA GLY A 45 14.25 -20.91 -0.37
C GLY A 45 13.95 -19.73 0.56
N ARG A 46 14.76 -19.52 1.61
CA ARG A 46 14.61 -18.42 2.56
C ARG A 46 14.81 -17.05 1.90
N LYS A 47 15.78 -16.87 0.99
CA LYS A 47 15.92 -15.63 0.20
C LYS A 47 14.65 -15.32 -0.61
N ASN A 48 14.09 -16.33 -1.28
CA ASN A 48 12.83 -16.18 -2.00
C ASN A 48 11.64 -15.94 -1.06
N SER A 49 11.59 -16.56 0.12
CA SER A 49 10.53 -16.34 1.10
C SER A 49 10.65 -15.00 1.84
N GLN A 50 11.86 -14.48 2.09
CA GLN A 50 12.05 -13.15 2.70
C GLN A 50 11.69 -12.01 1.72
N LEU A 51 11.84 -12.23 0.42
CA LEU A 51 11.32 -11.32 -0.62
C LEU A 51 9.80 -11.38 -0.76
N ASN A 52 9.17 -12.52 -0.42
CA ASN A 52 7.74 -12.75 -0.63
C ASN A 52 6.87 -12.65 0.64
N ASN A 53 7.46 -12.63 1.84
CA ASN A 53 6.75 -12.60 3.13
C ASN A 53 7.13 -11.38 3.99
N ILE A 54 6.89 -10.18 3.46
CA ILE A 54 6.57 -9.02 4.32
C ILE A 54 5.05 -8.94 4.37
N SER A 55 4.44 -9.85 5.13
CA SER A 55 3.01 -9.83 5.42
C SER A 55 2.85 -9.42 6.88
N THR A 56 2.42 -8.19 7.12
CA THR A 56 1.95 -7.73 8.43
C THR A 56 0.55 -7.17 8.24
N ALA A 57 -0.31 -7.30 9.24
CA ALA A 57 -1.71 -6.83 9.23
C ALA A 57 -1.88 -5.29 9.11
N THR A 58 -0.79 -4.55 8.89
CA THR A 58 -0.72 -3.12 8.55
C THR A 58 0.42 -2.78 7.53
N GLY A 59 1.01 -3.79 6.87
CA GLY A 59 2.36 -3.75 6.28
C GLY A 59 2.54 -3.14 4.88
N LEU A 60 3.70 -2.49 4.69
CA LEU A 60 4.13 -1.80 3.46
C LEU A 60 4.07 -2.68 2.20
N SER A 61 3.64 -2.00 1.14
CA SER A 61 3.14 -2.48 -0.15
C SER A 61 4.01 -3.50 -0.88
N ARG A 62 3.34 -4.43 -1.58
CA ARG A 62 3.94 -5.12 -2.74
C ARG A 62 4.46 -4.03 -3.67
N SER A 63 5.65 -4.21 -4.25
CA SER A 63 6.34 -3.22 -5.11
C SER A 63 5.50 -2.65 -6.25
N PHE A 64 4.33 -3.24 -6.54
CA PHE A 64 3.36 -2.72 -7.49
C PHE A 64 1.93 -3.21 -7.18
N ASN A 65 1.43 -3.01 -5.95
CA ASN A 65 0.00 -3.22 -5.66
C ASN A 65 -0.68 -1.86 -5.47
N PRO A 66 -1.40 -1.36 -6.48
CA PRO A 66 -2.12 -0.11 -6.33
C PRO A 66 -3.17 -0.24 -5.23
N ALA A 67 -3.38 0.85 -4.48
CA ALA A 67 -4.59 1.06 -3.72
C ALA A 67 -5.74 1.21 -4.72
N ILE A 68 -6.80 0.43 -4.51
CA ILE A 68 -7.99 0.43 -5.35
C ILE A 68 -9.17 0.73 -4.42
N SER A 69 -9.98 1.72 -4.77
CA SER A 69 -11.20 2.09 -4.05
C SER A 69 -12.34 2.26 -5.03
N LEU A 70 -13.54 1.82 -4.64
CA LEU A 70 -14.78 2.06 -5.38
C LEU A 70 -15.78 2.69 -4.42
N ASN A 71 -16.17 3.93 -4.69
CA ASN A 71 -17.20 4.66 -3.96
C ASN A 71 -18.49 4.67 -4.78
N GLY A 72 -19.63 4.54 -4.12
CA GLY A 72 -20.95 4.67 -4.75
C GLY A 72 -21.87 5.49 -3.85
N LEU A 73 -22.48 6.52 -4.43
CA LEU A 73 -23.39 7.43 -3.76
C LEU A 73 -24.80 7.26 -4.34
N LEU A 74 -25.74 6.89 -3.47
CA LEU A 74 -27.16 6.74 -3.80
C LEU A 74 -27.94 7.85 -3.09
N LEU A 75 -28.85 8.49 -3.80
CA LEU A 75 -29.69 9.56 -3.28
C LEU A 75 -31.15 9.11 -3.26
N GLY A 76 -31.76 9.17 -2.08
CA GLY A 76 -33.20 9.00 -1.91
C GLY A 76 -33.84 10.32 -1.53
N THR A 77 -34.80 10.77 -2.33
CA THR A 77 -35.51 12.04 -2.11
C THR A 77 -36.99 11.78 -1.87
N TYR A 78 -37.56 12.52 -0.93
CA TYR A 78 -39.00 12.58 -0.72
C TYR A 78 -39.40 14.04 -0.58
N ASN A 79 -40.23 14.50 -1.50
CA ASN A 79 -40.79 15.84 -1.52
C ASN A 79 -42.32 15.75 -1.33
N SER A 80 -42.85 16.54 -0.39
CA SER A 80 -44.29 16.75 -0.23
C SER A 80 -44.68 17.99 -1.06
N GLU A 81 -45.76 17.89 -1.82
CA GLU A 81 -46.21 18.85 -2.84
C GLU A 81 -46.11 20.33 -2.41
N GLY A 82 -45.61 21.20 -3.31
CA GLY A 82 -45.56 22.66 -3.10
C GLY A 82 -44.30 23.39 -3.53
N ASN A 83 -43.26 22.68 -4.02
CA ASN A 83 -42.04 23.28 -4.55
C ASN A 83 -41.77 22.77 -5.99
N ASP A 84 -42.75 22.94 -6.86
CA ASP A 84 -42.74 22.48 -8.26
C ASP A 84 -41.92 23.40 -9.16
N ASN A 85 -40.63 23.55 -8.87
CA ASN A 85 -39.71 24.06 -9.88
C ASN A 85 -39.29 22.89 -10.78
N SER A 86 -39.90 22.80 -11.96
CA SER A 86 -39.64 21.75 -12.98
C SER A 86 -38.19 21.71 -13.49
N SER A 87 -37.37 22.69 -13.10
CA SER A 87 -35.94 22.78 -13.41
C SER A 87 -35.03 22.18 -12.33
N GLN A 88 -35.56 21.78 -11.17
CA GLN A 88 -34.77 21.10 -10.14
C GLN A 88 -34.93 19.59 -10.23
N SER A 89 -33.82 18.87 -10.27
CA SER A 89 -33.71 17.42 -10.34
C SER A 89 -34.12 16.71 -9.03
N ASN A 90 -35.22 17.13 -8.40
CA ASN A 90 -35.72 16.60 -7.13
C ASN A 90 -37.16 16.07 -7.29
N LYS A 91 -37.32 15.02 -8.12
CA LYS A 91 -38.51 14.17 -8.07
C LYS A 91 -38.35 13.19 -6.91
N THR A 92 -39.39 12.99 -6.10
CA THR A 92 -39.43 11.92 -5.10
C THR A 92 -39.03 10.60 -5.75
N GLY A 93 -37.96 9.98 -5.26
CA GLY A 93 -37.42 8.77 -5.88
C GLY A 93 -36.06 8.36 -5.34
N LEU A 94 -35.52 7.31 -5.95
CA LEU A 94 -34.15 6.84 -5.74
C LEU A 94 -33.35 7.11 -7.01
N SER A 95 -32.17 7.68 -6.87
CA SER A 95 -31.20 7.87 -7.95
C SER A 95 -29.81 7.42 -7.51
N VAL A 96 -28.99 7.01 -8.48
CA VAL A 96 -27.54 6.98 -8.30
C VAL A 96 -27.08 8.43 -8.50
N GLN A 97 -26.28 8.96 -7.58
CA GLN A 97 -25.71 10.30 -7.73
C GLN A 97 -24.31 10.20 -8.34
N GLU A 98 -23.48 9.30 -7.82
CA GLU A 98 -22.11 9.14 -8.27
C GLU A 98 -21.62 7.70 -8.08
N MET A 99 -20.77 7.25 -9.00
CA MET A 99 -19.90 6.09 -8.81
C MET A 99 -18.47 6.48 -9.14
N GLU A 100 -17.53 6.21 -8.26
CA GLU A 100 -16.14 6.63 -8.41
C GLU A 100 -15.18 5.46 -8.17
N LEU A 101 -14.34 5.16 -9.17
CA LEU A 101 -13.25 4.21 -9.07
C LEU A 101 -11.92 4.96 -8.98
N GLN A 102 -11.22 4.79 -7.87
CA GLN A 102 -9.90 5.36 -7.65
C GLN A 102 -8.83 4.27 -7.69
N LEU A 103 -7.76 4.54 -8.43
CA LEU A 103 -6.55 3.73 -8.49
C LEU A 103 -5.36 4.62 -8.13
N ALA A 104 -4.58 4.22 -7.12
CA ALA A 104 -3.40 4.96 -6.73
C ALA A 104 -2.23 4.05 -6.40
N GLY A 105 -1.02 4.44 -6.81
CA GLY A 105 0.19 3.65 -6.57
C GLY A 105 1.42 4.53 -6.39
N ASN A 106 2.31 4.11 -5.50
CA ASN A 106 3.64 4.69 -5.41
C ASN A 106 4.52 4.04 -6.48
N VAL A 107 5.08 4.86 -7.35
CA VAL A 107 6.03 4.41 -8.40
C VAL A 107 7.42 4.25 -7.79
N ASP A 108 7.80 5.16 -6.89
CA ASP A 108 9.02 5.08 -6.07
C ASP A 108 8.78 5.70 -4.68
N THR A 109 9.84 5.94 -3.90
CA THR A 109 9.77 6.49 -2.54
C THR A 109 9.25 7.93 -2.48
N TRP A 110 9.38 8.70 -3.57
CA TRP A 110 9.05 10.12 -3.65
C TRP A 110 7.96 10.45 -4.67
N PHE A 111 7.62 9.53 -5.57
CA PHE A 111 6.64 9.74 -6.64
C PHE A 111 5.43 8.80 -6.52
N ARG A 112 4.23 9.39 -6.55
CA ARG A 112 2.93 8.73 -6.49
C ARG A 112 2.06 9.14 -7.67
N VAL A 113 1.37 8.18 -8.26
CA VAL A 113 0.35 8.43 -9.30
C VAL A 113 -1.01 8.01 -8.75
N ALA A 114 -2.01 8.86 -8.96
CA ALA A 114 -3.40 8.57 -8.66
C ALA A 114 -4.27 8.90 -9.87
N THR A 115 -5.27 8.08 -10.13
CA THR A 115 -6.29 8.35 -11.14
C THR A 115 -7.66 8.03 -10.57
N THR A 116 -8.62 8.88 -10.90
CA THR A 116 -10.00 8.78 -10.46
C THR A 116 -10.88 8.75 -11.71
N PHE A 117 -11.67 7.70 -11.83
CA PHE A 117 -12.75 7.61 -12.82
C PHE A 117 -14.07 7.80 -12.10
N SER A 118 -14.96 8.59 -12.66
CA SER A 118 -16.31 8.74 -12.11
C SER A 118 -17.36 8.52 -13.17
N MET A 119 -18.57 8.25 -12.67
CA MET A 119 -19.79 8.28 -13.43
C MET A 119 -20.83 9.03 -12.61
N GLU A 120 -21.32 10.13 -13.16
CA GLU A 120 -22.43 10.87 -12.58
C GLU A 120 -23.75 10.24 -13.02
N GLY A 121 -24.61 9.93 -12.06
CA GLY A 121 -25.87 9.24 -12.32
C GLY A 121 -25.69 7.90 -13.03
N THR A 122 -26.23 7.80 -14.25
CA THR A 122 -26.17 6.59 -15.08
C THR A 122 -25.73 6.87 -16.52
N SER A 123 -25.23 8.07 -16.82
CA SER A 123 -25.10 8.54 -18.21
C SER A 123 -23.69 8.42 -18.77
N GLN A 124 -22.66 8.84 -18.03
CA GLN A 124 -21.33 9.00 -18.60
C GLN A 124 -20.24 8.59 -17.62
N PHE A 125 -19.51 7.53 -17.97
CA PHE A 125 -18.28 7.13 -17.29
C PHE A 125 -17.10 7.87 -17.92
N GLY A 126 -16.28 8.52 -17.09
CA GLY A 126 -15.16 9.35 -17.55
C GLY A 126 -14.00 9.36 -16.57
N MET A 127 -12.84 9.84 -17.05
CA MET A 127 -11.68 10.11 -16.20
C MET A 127 -11.81 11.53 -15.64
N GLU A 128 -12.00 11.61 -14.32
CA GLU A 128 -12.04 12.89 -13.62
C GLU A 128 -10.66 13.43 -13.39
N GLU A 129 -9.78 12.60 -12.83
CA GLU A 129 -8.47 13.02 -12.37
C GLU A 129 -7.38 12.04 -12.76
N LEU A 130 -6.21 12.61 -13.02
CA LEU A 130 -4.97 11.89 -13.22
C LEU A 130 -3.85 12.78 -12.69
N VAL A 131 -3.27 12.40 -11.56
CA VAL A 131 -2.33 13.23 -10.81
C VAL A 131 -1.06 12.45 -10.55
N GLY A 132 0.06 12.99 -11.01
CA GLY A 132 1.40 12.62 -10.56
C GLY A 132 1.86 13.58 -9.48
N SER A 133 2.15 13.07 -8.28
CA SER A 133 2.63 13.84 -7.13
C SER A 133 4.06 13.43 -6.79
N GLY A 134 4.98 14.39 -6.76
CA GLY A 134 6.38 14.20 -6.40
C GLY A 134 6.77 14.99 -5.15
N LEU A 135 7.40 14.34 -4.18
CA LEU A 135 7.99 15.00 -3.02
C LEU A 135 9.42 15.43 -3.35
N ILE A 136 9.69 16.74 -3.40
CA ILE A 136 11.02 17.28 -3.74
C ILE A 136 11.87 17.44 -2.49
N THR A 137 11.26 17.89 -1.39
CA THR A 137 11.85 17.93 -0.05
C THR A 137 10.78 17.55 0.97
N ASN A 138 11.14 17.35 2.24
CA ASN A 138 10.19 17.01 3.30
C ASN A 138 9.02 18.01 3.44
N ASN A 139 9.16 19.23 2.90
CA ASN A 139 8.20 20.32 3.01
C ASN A 139 7.70 20.84 1.65
N LEU A 140 8.24 20.35 0.53
CA LEU A 140 7.87 20.82 -0.81
C LEU A 140 7.42 19.64 -1.68
N SER A 141 6.20 19.73 -2.19
CA SER A 141 5.64 18.78 -3.14
C SER A 141 5.22 19.48 -4.43
N LEU A 142 5.37 18.75 -5.54
CA LEU A 142 4.92 19.14 -6.86
C LEU A 142 3.85 18.16 -7.34
N GLN A 143 2.88 18.68 -8.07
CA GLN A 143 1.79 17.90 -8.66
C GLN A 143 1.68 18.25 -10.15
N VAL A 144 1.39 17.27 -10.98
CA VAL A 144 1.18 17.44 -12.42
C VAL A 144 0.04 16.56 -12.90
N GLY A 145 -0.78 17.07 -13.80
CA GLY A 145 -1.87 16.34 -14.44
C GLY A 145 -3.19 17.06 -14.31
N LYS A 146 -4.29 16.31 -14.31
CA LYS A 146 -5.66 16.83 -14.17
C LYS A 146 -6.13 16.64 -12.73
N PHE A 147 -6.37 17.72 -12.01
CA PHE A 147 -6.81 17.70 -10.61
C PHE A 147 -7.65 18.92 -10.24
N PHE A 148 -8.36 18.83 -9.12
CA PHE A 148 -9.05 19.96 -8.52
C PHE A 148 -8.07 21.08 -8.12
N VAL A 149 -8.33 22.30 -8.59
CA VAL A 149 -7.52 23.46 -8.19
C VAL A 149 -7.69 23.69 -6.68
N PRO A 150 -6.61 23.88 -5.89
CA PRO A 150 -6.70 23.97 -4.43
C PRO A 150 -7.19 25.34 -3.94
N ILE A 151 -8.35 25.78 -4.43
CA ILE A 151 -9.02 27.03 -4.05
C ILE A 151 -10.17 26.76 -3.07
N GLY A 152 -10.01 27.25 -1.85
CA GLY A 152 -10.95 26.94 -0.77
C GLY A 152 -10.94 25.46 -0.39
N LYS A 153 -11.69 25.11 0.66
CA LYS A 153 -11.79 23.72 1.13
C LYS A 153 -12.77 22.88 0.33
N HIS A 154 -13.77 23.52 -0.27
CA HIS A 154 -14.89 22.83 -0.88
C HIS A 154 -14.59 22.35 -2.31
N ASN A 155 -13.75 23.07 -3.07
CA ASN A 155 -13.40 22.67 -4.44
C ASN A 155 -12.59 21.37 -4.49
N GLN A 156 -11.94 20.98 -3.40
CA GLN A 156 -11.08 19.80 -3.33
C GLN A 156 -11.84 18.53 -2.92
N LEU A 157 -13.16 18.61 -2.81
CA LEU A 157 -14.01 17.50 -2.36
C LEU A 157 -14.77 16.92 -3.55
N HIS A 158 -14.69 15.60 -3.69
CA HIS A 158 -15.57 14.84 -4.56
C HIS A 158 -17.00 14.84 -3.98
N THR A 159 -18.00 14.57 -4.82
CA THR A 159 -19.42 14.64 -4.45
C THR A 159 -19.73 13.79 -3.23
N HIS A 160 -19.19 12.57 -3.14
CA HIS A 160 -19.34 11.68 -1.98
C HIS A 160 -18.76 12.22 -0.66
N SER A 161 -17.81 13.16 -0.74
CA SER A 161 -17.15 13.78 0.42
C SER A 161 -17.78 15.11 0.82
N GLN A 162 -18.80 15.58 0.08
CA GLN A 162 -19.48 16.83 0.41
C GLN A 162 -20.30 16.69 1.70
N PRO A 163 -20.32 17.73 2.56
CA PRO A 163 -21.09 17.69 3.80
C PRO A 163 -22.60 17.79 3.59
N PHE A 164 -23.04 18.18 2.40
CA PHE A 164 -24.44 18.36 2.01
C PHE A 164 -24.72 17.62 0.70
N VAL A 165 -26.00 17.31 0.46
CA VAL A 165 -26.46 16.61 -0.76
C VAL A 165 -26.16 17.39 -2.04
N ALA A 166 -26.21 18.72 -1.96
CA ALA A 166 -25.95 19.62 -3.07
C ALA A 166 -24.77 20.54 -2.76
N THR A 167 -24.00 20.85 -3.80
CA THR A 167 -22.96 21.88 -3.77
C THR A 167 -23.60 23.23 -3.38
N PRO A 168 -22.98 24.04 -2.50
CA PRO A 168 -23.46 25.38 -2.19
C PRO A 168 -23.54 26.22 -3.46
N VAL A 169 -24.66 26.92 -3.64
CA VAL A 169 -24.93 27.73 -4.86
C VAL A 169 -23.80 28.71 -5.16
N SER A 170 -23.17 29.30 -4.13
CA SER A 170 -22.02 30.20 -4.29
C SER A 170 -20.81 29.52 -4.92
N ASN A 171 -20.60 28.24 -4.64
CA ASN A 171 -19.52 27.47 -5.21
C ASN A 171 -19.84 27.09 -6.65
N GLU A 172 -21.05 26.58 -6.90
CA GLU A 172 -21.53 26.21 -8.24
C GLU A 172 -21.45 27.41 -9.21
N MET A 173 -21.88 28.59 -8.78
CA MET A 173 -21.85 29.80 -9.61
C MET A 173 -20.44 30.30 -9.96
N VAL A 174 -19.44 30.00 -9.12
CA VAL A 174 -18.07 30.52 -9.28
C VAL A 174 -17.14 29.47 -9.90
N LEU A 175 -17.33 28.19 -9.57
CA LEU A 175 -16.42 27.09 -9.90
C LEU A 175 -17.04 26.08 -10.87
N GLY A 176 -18.35 26.19 -11.12
CA GLY A 176 -19.13 25.17 -11.81
C GLY A 176 -19.70 24.11 -10.84
N GLU A 177 -20.68 23.35 -11.34
CA GLU A 177 -21.37 22.28 -10.61
C GLU A 177 -20.40 21.20 -10.11
N ASP A 178 -19.46 20.80 -10.97
CA ASP A 178 -18.44 19.78 -10.70
C ASP A 178 -17.17 20.32 -10.02
N GLY A 179 -17.14 21.60 -9.68
CA GLY A 179 -15.94 22.30 -9.23
C GLY A 179 -14.90 22.54 -10.34
N LEU A 180 -13.88 23.33 -10.00
CA LEU A 180 -12.83 23.73 -10.91
C LEU A 180 -11.72 22.67 -10.96
N LYS A 181 -11.70 21.91 -12.06
CA LYS A 181 -10.69 20.90 -12.40
C LYS A 181 -9.93 21.32 -13.66
N GLU A 182 -8.60 21.28 -13.63
CA GLU A 182 -7.80 21.72 -14.77
C GLU A 182 -6.57 20.83 -14.97
N ILE A 183 -6.04 20.80 -16.19
CA ILE A 183 -4.76 20.17 -16.49
C ILE A 183 -3.63 21.18 -16.25
N GLY A 184 -2.71 20.87 -15.33
CA GLY A 184 -1.62 21.78 -15.06
C GLY A 184 -0.55 21.24 -14.11
N PHE A 185 0.17 22.19 -13.51
CA PHE A 185 1.20 21.96 -12.51
C PHE A 185 0.81 22.67 -11.22
N GLY A 186 1.03 22.02 -10.09
CA GLY A 186 0.83 22.56 -8.75
C GLY A 186 2.11 22.43 -7.93
N ALA A 187 2.31 23.37 -7.01
CA ALA A 187 3.36 23.30 -6.00
C ALA A 187 2.75 23.63 -4.65
N SER A 188 3.09 22.86 -3.63
CA SER A 188 2.65 23.10 -2.25
C SER A 188 3.85 23.03 -1.30
N TYR A 189 3.88 23.98 -0.37
CA TYR A 189 4.91 24.11 0.65
C TYR A 189 4.28 24.21 2.03
N LEU A 190 4.86 23.53 3.03
CA LEU A 190 4.41 23.50 4.42
C LEU A 190 5.44 24.08 5.39
#